data_AF-A0A4Y2TLW2-F1
#
_entry.id   AF-A0A4Y2TLW2-F1
#
_cell.length_a   1.000
_cell.length_b   1.000
_cell.length_c   1.000
_cell.angle_alpha   90.00
_cell.angle_beta   90.00
_cell.angle_gamma   90.00
#
_symmetry.space_group_name_H-M   'P 1'
#
loop_
_entity.id
_entity.type
_entity.pdbx_description
1 polymer ?
#
loop_
_entity_poly.entity_id
_entity_poly.type
_entity_poly.pdbx_seq_one_letter_code
_entity_poly.pdbx_strand_id
1 'polypeptide(L)'
;MDAEQFKALTDAMNQNQQLLIERLLSKDKPEPTVSKETPVITISHIPPFENYEPKKDKFKYYMQRFENYLMLKDVFQDKDKCAQILHNSIGASNYNILAALIAPKAPNELPYDDLLKVLENHLAPKRSCLVSQHYFLSTYQKQDSSISDYVADLRRHIAECEFTVACECSENVLVADIFLRAQFFRGIKDSWIK
;
A
#
# COMPACT_ATOMS: atom_id res chain seq x y z
N MET A 1 59.46 21.82 -1.95
CA MET A 1 58.68 21.61 -0.71
C MET A 1 59.66 21.09 0.30
N ASP A 2 60.02 21.92 1.26
CA ASP A 2 61.15 21.63 2.15
C ASP A 2 60.74 20.66 3.26
N ALA A 3 61.70 19.91 3.84
CA ALA A 3 61.42 18.86 4.81
C ALA A 3 60.64 19.37 6.03
N GLU A 4 60.84 20.63 6.40
CA GLU A 4 60.12 21.31 7.48
C GLU A 4 58.65 21.56 7.14
N GLN A 5 58.33 21.89 5.90
CA GLN A 5 56.94 22.11 5.46
C GLN A 5 56.15 20.80 5.42
N PHE A 6 56.79 19.71 5.01
CA PHE A 6 56.15 18.39 5.01
C PHE A 6 55.88 17.91 6.45
N LYS A 7 56.84 18.12 7.36
CA LYS A 7 56.69 17.79 8.78
C LYS A 7 55.57 18.60 9.43
N ALA A 8 55.51 19.91 9.17
CA ALA A 8 54.44 20.77 9.67
C ALA A 8 53.06 20.33 9.17
N LEU A 9 52.96 19.88 7.92
CA LEU A 9 51.71 19.36 7.36
C LEU A 9 51.28 18.06 8.04
N THR A 10 52.21 17.11 8.24
CA THR A 10 51.90 15.83 8.92
C THR A 10 51.53 16.03 10.38
N ASP A 11 52.15 16.99 11.07
CA ASP A 11 51.84 17.31 12.46
C ASP A 11 50.46 17.97 12.57
N ALA A 12 50.12 18.88 11.64
CA ALA A 12 48.78 19.48 11.56
C ALA A 12 47.68 18.46 11.24
N MET A 13 47.97 17.46 10.40
CA MET A 13 47.03 16.38 10.11
C MET A 13 46.80 15.48 11.33
N ASN A 14 47.85 15.13 12.08
CA ASN A 14 47.73 14.33 13.29
C ASN A 14 46.98 15.08 14.40
N GLN A 15 47.20 16.38 14.57
CA GLN A 15 46.46 17.20 15.54
C GLN A 15 44.96 17.28 15.20
N ASN A 16 44.61 17.45 13.93
CA ASN A 16 43.21 17.46 13.50
C ASN A 16 42.53 16.10 13.71
N GLN A 17 43.25 14.99 13.52
CA GLN A 17 42.74 13.66 13.83
C GLN A 17 42.48 13.48 15.34
N GLN A 18 43.38 13.98 16.20
CA GLN A 18 43.21 13.89 17.66
C GLN A 18 42.02 14.73 18.15
N LEU A 19 41.84 15.94 17.63
CA LEU A 19 40.68 16.80 17.96
C LEU A 19 39.35 16.18 17.53
N LEU A 20 39.33 15.45 16.41
CA LEU A 20 38.14 14.74 15.94
C LEU A 20 37.79 13.58 16.88
N ILE A 21 38.81 12.82 17.31
CA ILE A 21 38.64 11.72 18.28
C ILE A 21 38.15 12.25 19.63
N GLU A 22 38.74 13.36 20.11
CA GLU A 22 38.32 14.00 21.35
C GLU A 22 36.86 14.46 21.30
N ARG A 23 36.42 15.08 20.19
CA ARG A 23 35.00 15.46 19.98
C ARG A 23 34.05 14.26 19.93
N LEU A 24 34.50 13.12 19.42
CA LEU A 24 33.69 11.89 19.38
C LEU A 24 33.58 11.24 20.76
N LEU A 25 34.63 11.34 21.58
CA LEU A 25 34.67 10.85 22.95
C LEU A 25 33.96 11.80 23.93
N SER A 26 33.91 13.11 23.63
CA SER A 26 33.26 14.14 24.45
C SER A 26 31.77 14.32 24.16
N LYS A 27 31.08 13.34 23.55
CA LYS A 27 29.61 13.37 23.49
C LYS A 27 29.07 13.30 24.92
N ASP A 28 28.66 14.46 25.41
CA ASP A 28 27.92 14.64 26.65
C ASP A 28 26.79 13.61 26.77
N LYS A 29 26.84 12.90 27.90
CA LYS A 29 25.80 12.02 28.39
C LYS A 29 24.81 12.88 29.17
N PRO A 30 23.53 13.02 28.74
CA PRO A 30 22.49 13.38 29.69
C PRO A 30 22.34 12.22 30.68
N GLU A 31 22.26 12.54 31.97
CA GLU A 31 21.93 11.60 33.03
C GLU A 31 20.62 10.83 32.72
N PRO A 32 20.49 9.57 33.17
CA PRO A 32 19.31 8.77 32.89
C PRO A 32 18.16 9.18 33.81
N THR A 33 17.35 10.16 33.40
CA THR A 33 15.97 10.26 33.87
C THR A 33 15.17 9.17 33.15
N VAL A 34 14.67 8.20 33.91
CA VAL A 34 13.83 7.11 33.41
C VAL A 34 12.48 7.68 32.95
N SER A 35 12.42 8.08 31.69
CA SER A 35 11.20 8.14 30.90
C SER A 35 11.28 7.03 29.86
N LYS A 36 10.26 6.15 29.85
CA LYS A 36 10.15 5.05 28.90
C LYS A 36 9.99 5.62 27.49
N GLU A 37 11.09 5.91 26.81
CA GLU A 37 11.10 6.27 25.40
C GLU A 37 11.17 4.99 24.57
N THR A 38 10.04 4.70 23.91
CA THR A 38 9.95 3.78 22.78
C THR A 38 11.04 4.14 21.77
N PRO A 39 11.78 3.18 21.19
CA PRO A 39 12.88 3.50 20.29
C PRO A 39 12.38 4.30 19.09
N VAL A 40 12.80 5.57 19.01
CA VAL A 40 12.53 6.46 17.88
C VAL A 40 13.34 5.94 16.69
N ILE A 41 12.67 5.25 15.77
CA ILE A 41 13.25 4.90 14.47
C ILE A 41 13.52 6.23 13.75
N THR A 42 14.78 6.52 13.46
CA THR A 42 15.15 7.72 12.71
C THR A 42 14.56 7.61 11.30
N ILE A 43 13.55 8.44 11.01
CA ILE A 43 12.73 8.47 9.77
C ILE A 43 13.58 8.59 8.48
N SER A 44 14.84 9.00 8.62
CA SER A 44 15.83 9.22 7.54
C SER A 44 16.24 7.97 6.76
N HIS A 45 15.99 6.76 7.26
CA HIS A 45 16.37 5.51 6.57
C HIS A 45 15.22 4.79 5.83
N ILE A 46 14.01 5.34 5.86
CA ILE A 46 12.87 4.71 5.18
C ILE A 46 12.87 5.15 3.71
N PRO A 47 13.06 4.22 2.74
CA PRO A 47 13.12 4.56 1.32
C PRO A 47 11.81 5.21 0.84
N PRO A 48 11.84 6.00 -0.25
CA PRO A 48 10.62 6.54 -0.84
C PRO A 48 9.62 5.43 -1.18
N PHE A 49 8.34 5.71 -0.95
CA PHE A 49 7.28 4.76 -1.29
C PHE A 49 7.14 4.62 -2.81
N GLU A 50 6.94 3.39 -3.27
CA GLU A 50 6.85 3.07 -4.70
C GLU A 50 5.58 3.64 -5.34
N ASN A 51 5.66 3.93 -6.63
CA ASN A 51 4.53 4.45 -7.37
C ASN A 51 3.45 3.40 -7.61
N TYR A 52 2.17 3.82 -7.69
CA TYR A 52 1.10 2.92 -8.09
C TYR A 52 1.23 2.48 -9.54
N GLU A 53 1.30 1.15 -9.75
CA GLU A 53 1.33 0.53 -11.07
C GLU A 53 0.16 -0.46 -11.24
N PRO A 54 -0.87 -0.15 -12.03
CA PRO A 54 -2.06 -0.99 -12.20
C PRO A 54 -1.78 -2.41 -12.72
N LYS A 55 -0.64 -2.62 -13.40
CA LYS A 55 -0.22 -3.94 -13.91
C LYS A 55 0.45 -4.81 -12.85
N LYS A 56 0.98 -4.20 -11.79
CA LYS A 56 1.73 -4.89 -10.72
C LYS A 56 0.89 -5.08 -9.47
N ASP A 57 0.02 -4.13 -9.16
CA ASP A 57 -0.72 -4.12 -7.90
C ASP A 57 -2.19 -3.74 -8.11
N LYS A 58 -3.09 -4.27 -7.27
CA LYS A 58 -4.46 -3.77 -7.18
C LYS A 58 -4.45 -2.55 -6.27
N PHE A 59 -5.23 -1.52 -6.63
CA PHE A 59 -5.30 -0.28 -5.85
C PHE A 59 -5.55 -0.50 -4.35
N LYS A 60 -6.41 -1.47 -3.99
CA LYS A 60 -6.68 -1.85 -2.59
C LYS A 60 -5.40 -2.25 -1.82
N TYR A 61 -4.55 -3.09 -2.41
CA TYR A 61 -3.33 -3.55 -1.74
C TYR A 61 -2.24 -2.48 -1.74
N TYR A 62 -2.16 -1.69 -2.81
CA TYR A 62 -1.33 -0.48 -2.84
C TYR A 62 -1.68 0.47 -1.68
N MET A 63 -2.97 0.74 -1.46
CA MET A 63 -3.42 1.58 -0.35
C MET A 63 -3.08 0.99 1.02
N GLN A 64 -3.24 -0.32 1.21
CA GLN A 64 -2.81 -0.97 2.47
C GLN A 64 -1.31 -0.81 2.73
N ARG A 65 -0.47 -0.97 1.70
CA ARG A 65 0.98 -0.74 1.80
C ARG A 65 1.29 0.74 2.08
N PHE A 66 0.54 1.65 1.47
CA PHE A 66 0.69 3.09 1.67
C PHE A 66 0.35 3.49 3.11
N GLU A 67 -0.75 2.98 3.66
CA GLU A 67 -1.12 3.22 5.07
C GLU A 67 -0.06 2.68 6.03
N ASN A 68 0.46 1.48 5.79
CA ASN A 68 1.58 0.94 6.58
C ASN A 68 2.83 1.84 6.50
N TYR A 69 3.11 2.42 5.33
CA TYR A 69 4.22 3.35 5.15
C TYR A 69 4.01 4.67 5.90
N LEU A 70 2.78 5.21 5.90
CA LEU A 70 2.43 6.40 6.67
C LEU A 70 2.54 6.17 8.18
N MET A 71 2.13 4.98 8.65
CA MET A 71 2.27 4.56 10.04
C MET A 71 3.75 4.44 10.44
N LEU A 72 4.58 3.85 9.58
CA LEU A 72 6.03 3.74 9.82
C LEU A 72 6.73 5.10 9.89
N LYS A 73 6.22 6.10 9.16
CA LYS A 73 6.73 7.49 9.18
C LYS A 73 6.12 8.37 10.25
N ASP A 74 5.20 7.83 11.07
CA ASP A 74 4.48 8.56 12.11
C ASP A 74 3.73 9.81 11.58
N VAL A 75 3.17 9.71 10.37
CA VAL A 75 2.43 10.81 9.71
C VAL A 75 0.97 10.47 9.46
N PHE A 76 0.51 9.26 9.79
CA PHE A 76 -0.84 8.80 9.51
C PHE A 76 -1.95 9.67 10.14
N GLN A 77 -1.64 10.35 11.25
CA GLN A 77 -2.58 11.26 11.92
C GLN A 77 -2.66 12.64 11.24
N ASP A 78 -1.66 13.02 10.45
CA ASP A 78 -1.58 14.30 9.75
C ASP A 78 -2.14 14.13 8.33
N LYS A 79 -3.43 14.41 8.17
CA LYS A 79 -4.15 14.21 6.90
C LYS A 79 -3.60 15.04 5.75
N ASP A 80 -3.09 16.24 6.03
CA ASP A 80 -2.50 17.11 5.01
C ASP A 80 -1.18 16.52 4.50
N LYS A 81 -0.33 16.01 5.39
CA LYS A 81 0.88 15.26 4.99
C LYS A 81 0.52 13.97 4.27
N CYS A 82 -0.50 13.24 4.72
CA CYS A 82 -0.97 12.04 4.03
C CYS A 82 -1.37 12.34 2.57
N ALA A 83 -2.12 13.41 2.33
CA ALA A 83 -2.51 13.84 0.98
C ALA A 83 -1.29 14.23 0.13
N GLN A 84 -0.35 14.99 0.68
CA GLN A 84 0.88 15.37 -0.04
C GLN A 84 1.74 14.15 -0.41
N ILE A 85 1.93 13.21 0.51
CA ILE A 85 2.68 11.98 0.23
C ILE A 85 1.93 11.15 -0.83
N LEU A 86 0.60 11.06 -0.74
CA LEU A 86 -0.21 10.34 -1.71
C LEU A 86 -0.10 10.93 -3.12
N HIS A 87 -0.15 12.26 -3.26
CA HIS A 87 0.07 12.93 -4.55
C HIS A 87 1.39 12.57 -5.21
N ASN A 88 2.46 12.41 -4.40
CA ASN A 88 3.77 12.05 -4.90
C ASN A 88 3.87 10.54 -5.23
N SER A 89 3.14 9.68 -4.51
CA SER A 89 3.23 8.23 -4.69
C SER A 89 2.25 7.64 -5.71
N ILE A 90 1.15 8.31 -6.07
CA ILE A 90 0.27 7.77 -7.13
C ILE A 90 0.95 7.79 -8.51
N GLY A 91 2.04 8.55 -8.67
CA GLY A 91 2.76 8.72 -9.92
C GLY A 91 2.10 9.71 -10.89
N ALA A 92 2.91 10.27 -11.79
CA ALA A 92 2.51 11.38 -12.66
C ALA A 92 1.27 11.09 -13.52
N SER A 93 1.16 9.88 -14.08
CA SER A 93 0.00 9.51 -14.92
C SER A 93 -1.31 9.56 -14.15
N ASN A 94 -1.33 9.03 -12.92
CA ASN A 94 -2.54 9.03 -12.09
C ASN A 94 -2.83 10.41 -11.51
N TYR A 95 -1.79 11.20 -11.21
CA TYR A 95 -1.95 12.59 -10.78
C TYR A 95 -2.59 13.47 -11.86
N ASN A 96 -2.21 13.30 -13.12
CA ASN A 96 -2.85 14.02 -14.25
C ASN A 96 -4.34 13.65 -14.39
N ILE A 97 -4.68 12.37 -14.20
CA ILE A 97 -6.07 11.92 -14.22
C ILE A 97 -6.85 12.51 -13.04
N LEU A 98 -6.29 12.48 -11.84
CA LEU A 98 -6.87 13.11 -10.66
C LEU A 98 -7.17 14.60 -10.92
N ALA A 99 -6.21 15.35 -11.45
CA ALA A 99 -6.38 16.76 -11.77
C ALA A 99 -7.51 17.00 -12.78
N ALA A 100 -7.65 16.13 -13.78
CA ALA A 100 -8.74 16.19 -14.74
C ALA A 100 -10.11 15.87 -14.10
N LEU A 101 -10.17 14.90 -13.18
CA LEU A 101 -11.41 14.45 -12.53
C LEU A 101 -12.01 15.50 -11.57
N ILE A 102 -11.19 16.37 -10.99
CA ILE A 102 -11.62 17.34 -9.97
C ILE A 102 -11.65 18.79 -10.48
N ALA A 103 -11.29 19.01 -11.74
CA ALA A 103 -11.35 20.32 -12.37
C ALA A 103 -12.75 20.95 -12.18
N PRO A 104 -12.85 22.25 -11.87
CA PRO A 104 -11.80 23.28 -11.94
C PRO A 104 -10.94 23.47 -10.67
N LYS A 105 -11.08 22.61 -9.65
CA LYS A 105 -10.31 22.72 -8.40
C LYS A 105 -8.90 22.13 -8.56
N ALA A 106 -7.95 22.57 -7.73
CA ALA A 106 -6.60 22.02 -7.73
C ALA A 106 -6.53 20.74 -6.86
N PRO A 107 -5.72 19.71 -7.23
CA PRO A 107 -5.54 18.50 -6.40
C PRO A 107 -5.10 18.79 -4.97
N ASN A 108 -4.31 19.83 -4.77
CA ASN A 108 -3.79 20.22 -3.46
C ASN A 108 -4.86 20.81 -2.52
N GLU A 109 -6.04 21.17 -3.04
CA GLU A 109 -7.16 21.70 -2.25
C GLU A 109 -8.09 20.59 -1.73
N LEU A 110 -7.90 19.35 -2.18
CA LEU A 110 -8.77 18.24 -1.85
C LEU A 110 -8.32 17.58 -0.54
N PRO A 111 -9.22 17.43 0.46
CA PRO A 111 -8.87 16.76 1.70
C PRO A 111 -8.58 15.27 1.42
N TYR A 112 -7.73 14.67 2.25
CA TYR A 112 -7.27 13.29 2.08
C TYR A 112 -8.39 12.28 1.86
N ASP A 113 -9.46 12.35 2.66
CA ASP A 113 -10.54 11.36 2.57
C ASP A 113 -11.35 11.49 1.26
N ASP A 114 -11.46 12.69 0.68
CA ASP A 114 -12.11 12.88 -0.62
C ASP A 114 -11.17 12.52 -1.78
N LEU A 115 -9.87 12.79 -1.64
CA LEU A 115 -8.83 12.31 -2.56
C LEU A 115 -8.87 10.79 -2.68
N LEU A 116 -8.95 10.08 -1.56
CA LEU A 116 -9.08 8.62 -1.55
C LEU A 116 -10.32 8.15 -2.30
N LYS A 117 -11.48 8.76 -2.06
CA LYS A 117 -12.73 8.39 -2.75
C LYS A 117 -12.63 8.58 -4.26
N VAL A 118 -12.07 9.70 -4.71
CA VAL A 118 -11.90 9.99 -6.15
C VAL A 118 -10.99 8.94 -6.79
N LEU A 119 -9.86 8.64 -6.15
CA LEU A 119 -8.92 7.63 -6.65
C LEU A 119 -9.51 6.22 -6.62
N GLU A 120 -10.23 5.84 -5.57
CA GLU A 120 -10.87 4.52 -5.46
C GLU A 120 -11.93 4.33 -6.55
N ASN A 121 -12.78 5.34 -6.76
CA ASN A 121 -13.80 5.31 -7.81
C ASN A 121 -13.21 5.16 -9.21
N HIS A 122 -12.04 5.74 -9.46
CA HIS A 122 -11.39 5.69 -10.78
C HIS A 122 -10.50 4.46 -10.97
N LEU A 123 -9.68 4.10 -9.98
CA LEU A 123 -8.64 3.07 -10.08
C LEU A 123 -9.13 1.69 -9.63
N ALA A 124 -10.18 1.62 -8.83
CA ALA A 124 -10.83 0.39 -8.40
C ALA A 124 -12.36 0.55 -8.43
N PRO A 125 -12.95 0.88 -9.59
CA PRO A 125 -14.40 1.05 -9.70
C PRO A 125 -15.11 -0.22 -9.24
N LYS A 126 -16.13 -0.05 -8.40
CA LYS A 126 -17.00 -1.16 -8.01
C LYS A 126 -17.63 -1.74 -9.26
N ARG A 127 -17.37 -3.03 -9.54
CA ARG A 127 -18.04 -3.73 -10.63
C ARG A 127 -19.53 -3.81 -10.32
N SER A 128 -20.37 -3.64 -11.35
CA SER A 128 -21.79 -3.89 -11.18
C SER A 128 -22.02 -5.34 -10.79
N CYS A 129 -22.97 -5.58 -9.89
CA CYS A 129 -23.35 -6.91 -9.40
C CYS A 129 -23.53 -7.92 -10.56
N LEU A 130 -24.27 -7.54 -11.61
CA LEU A 130 -24.50 -8.41 -12.78
C LEU A 130 -23.21 -8.83 -13.51
N VAL A 131 -22.27 -7.90 -13.69
CA VAL A 131 -20.98 -8.18 -14.33
C VAL A 131 -20.13 -9.09 -13.44
N SER A 132 -20.11 -8.85 -12.13
CA SER A 132 -19.41 -9.73 -11.18
C SER A 132 -19.97 -11.14 -11.21
N GLN A 133 -21.30 -11.29 -11.20
CA GLN A 133 -21.99 -12.56 -11.33
C GLN A 133 -21.66 -13.26 -12.64
N HIS A 134 -21.62 -12.53 -13.76
CA HIS A 134 -21.21 -13.09 -15.06
C HIS A 134 -19.78 -13.65 -15.02
N TYR A 135 -18.81 -12.91 -14.46
CA TYR A 135 -17.43 -13.39 -14.32
C TYR A 135 -17.34 -14.63 -13.41
N PHE A 136 -18.06 -14.63 -12.29
CA PHE A 136 -18.15 -15.78 -11.39
C PHE A 136 -18.68 -17.02 -12.12
N LEU A 137 -19.81 -16.90 -12.84
CA LEU A 137 -20.42 -18.00 -13.59
C LEU A 137 -19.58 -18.45 -14.79
N SER A 138 -18.69 -17.58 -15.28
CA SER A 138 -17.74 -17.87 -16.36
C SER A 138 -16.39 -18.39 -15.86
N THR A 139 -16.22 -18.59 -14.55
CA THR A 139 -14.98 -19.11 -13.97
C THR A 139 -14.96 -20.64 -14.02
N TYR A 140 -14.04 -21.20 -14.82
CA TYR A 140 -13.77 -22.63 -14.95
C TYR A 140 -12.33 -22.94 -14.53
N GLN A 141 -12.10 -24.16 -14.03
CA GLN A 141 -10.75 -24.62 -13.72
C GLN A 141 -9.92 -24.64 -15.01
N LYS A 142 -8.77 -23.97 -15.00
CA LYS A 142 -7.86 -23.91 -16.16
C LYS A 142 -7.14 -25.25 -16.32
N GLN A 143 -6.61 -25.49 -17.53
CA GLN A 143 -5.94 -26.75 -17.89
C GLN A 143 -4.83 -27.13 -16.89
N ASP A 144 -4.08 -26.12 -16.43
CA ASP A 144 -2.86 -26.27 -15.63
C ASP A 144 -2.99 -25.72 -14.20
N SER A 145 -4.21 -25.38 -13.74
CA SER A 145 -4.44 -24.86 -12.38
C SER A 145 -4.87 -25.97 -11.42
N SER A 146 -4.36 -25.94 -10.19
CA SER A 146 -4.83 -26.85 -9.14
C SER A 146 -6.29 -26.56 -8.75
N ILE A 147 -6.94 -27.51 -8.08
CA ILE A 147 -8.28 -27.30 -7.50
C ILE A 147 -8.24 -26.14 -6.49
N SER A 148 -7.15 -26.00 -5.72
CA SER A 148 -7.00 -24.93 -4.73
C SER A 148 -6.98 -23.55 -5.40
N ASP A 149 -6.26 -23.42 -6.52
CA ASP A 149 -6.22 -22.17 -7.31
C ASP A 149 -7.62 -21.83 -7.83
N TYR A 150 -8.33 -22.84 -8.34
CA TYR A 150 -9.70 -22.65 -8.81
C TYR A 150 -10.66 -22.21 -7.71
N VAL A 151 -10.58 -22.81 -6.52
CA VAL A 151 -11.38 -22.41 -5.35
C VAL A 151 -11.03 -20.98 -4.92
N ALA A 152 -9.75 -20.59 -4.96
CA ALA A 152 -9.33 -19.23 -4.65
C ALA A 152 -9.91 -18.21 -5.64
N ASP A 153 -9.91 -18.52 -6.94
CA ASP A 153 -10.52 -17.70 -7.99
C ASP A 153 -12.04 -17.56 -7.79
N LEU A 154 -12.76 -18.65 -7.48
CA LEU A 154 -14.20 -18.60 -7.18
C LEU A 154 -14.51 -17.73 -5.97
N ARG A 155 -13.76 -17.90 -4.87
CA ARG A 155 -13.93 -17.09 -3.64
C ARG A 155 -13.64 -15.62 -3.89
N ARG A 156 -12.68 -15.31 -4.76
CA ARG A 156 -12.36 -13.94 -5.13
C ARG A 156 -13.51 -13.27 -5.90
N HIS A 157 -14.12 -13.97 -6.86
CA HIS A 157 -15.21 -13.38 -7.66
C HIS A 157 -16.53 -13.30 -6.89
N ILE A 158 -16.84 -14.28 -6.04
CA ILE A 158 -18.14 -14.31 -5.33
C ILE A 158 -18.31 -13.15 -4.34
N ALA A 159 -17.21 -12.61 -3.81
CA ALA A 159 -17.23 -11.49 -2.87
C ALA A 159 -17.87 -10.22 -3.44
N GLU A 160 -17.83 -10.04 -4.77
CA GLU A 160 -18.40 -8.87 -5.48
C GLU A 160 -19.78 -9.16 -6.11
N CYS A 161 -20.32 -10.37 -5.93
CA CYS A 161 -21.54 -10.83 -6.63
C CYS A 161 -22.85 -10.52 -5.90
N GLU A 162 -22.80 -10.15 -4.62
CA GLU A 162 -23.97 -9.76 -3.81
C GLU A 162 -25.17 -10.73 -3.96
N PHE A 163 -24.92 -12.04 -3.93
CA PHE A 163 -25.96 -13.06 -4.06
C PHE A 163 -26.88 -13.06 -2.83
N THR A 164 -27.99 -12.31 -2.90
CA THR A 164 -28.99 -12.20 -1.85
C THR A 164 -30.38 -12.59 -2.34
N VAL A 165 -31.17 -13.21 -1.46
CA VAL A 165 -32.58 -13.53 -1.70
C VAL A 165 -33.43 -12.86 -0.64
N ALA A 166 -34.56 -12.27 -1.05
CA ALA A 166 -35.54 -11.72 -0.13
C ALA A 166 -36.28 -12.86 0.58
N CYS A 167 -36.17 -12.91 1.91
CA CYS A 167 -36.95 -13.81 2.76
C CYS A 167 -38.34 -13.22 3.01
N GLU A 168 -39.34 -14.08 3.22
CA GLU A 168 -40.67 -13.70 3.69
C GLU A 168 -40.62 -12.91 5.02
N CYS A 169 -39.55 -13.10 5.79
CA CYS A 169 -39.23 -12.39 7.02
C CYS A 169 -38.73 -10.94 6.83
N SER A 170 -38.79 -10.38 5.61
CA SER A 170 -38.31 -9.03 5.25
C SER A 170 -36.80 -8.80 5.42
N GLU A 171 -36.02 -9.88 5.56
CA GLU A 171 -34.56 -9.83 5.58
C GLU A 171 -33.97 -10.36 4.26
N ASN A 172 -32.85 -9.77 3.84
CA ASN A 172 -32.08 -10.29 2.72
C ASN A 172 -31.11 -11.36 3.22
N VAL A 173 -31.27 -12.59 2.75
CA VAL A 173 -30.41 -13.72 3.12
C VAL A 173 -29.31 -13.87 2.09
N LEU A 174 -28.06 -13.90 2.55
CA LEU A 174 -26.90 -14.18 1.71
C LEU A 174 -26.91 -15.65 1.30
N VAL A 175 -26.98 -15.93 0.00
CA VAL A 175 -27.01 -17.28 -0.57
C VAL A 175 -25.76 -17.61 -1.38
N ALA A 176 -24.68 -16.85 -1.19
CA ALA A 176 -23.41 -17.01 -1.90
C ALA A 176 -22.88 -18.45 -1.84
N ASP A 177 -22.96 -19.14 -0.70
CA ASP A 177 -22.45 -20.51 -0.57
C ASP A 177 -23.16 -21.52 -1.48
N ILE A 178 -24.44 -21.30 -1.78
CA ILE A 178 -25.21 -22.15 -2.71
C ILE A 178 -24.62 -22.01 -4.12
N PHE A 179 -24.42 -20.77 -4.56
CA PHE A 179 -23.82 -20.47 -5.86
C PHE A 179 -22.36 -20.92 -5.94
N LEU A 180 -21.58 -20.78 -4.86
CA LEU A 180 -20.20 -21.25 -4.77
C LEU A 180 -20.11 -22.76 -5.03
N ARG A 181 -20.94 -23.55 -4.35
CA ARG A 181 -20.97 -25.01 -4.52
C ARG A 181 -21.42 -25.38 -5.93
N ALA A 182 -22.51 -24.78 -6.42
CA ALA A 182 -23.03 -25.06 -7.75
C ALA A 182 -21.99 -24.76 -8.85
N GLN A 183 -21.33 -23.60 -8.76
CA GLN A 183 -20.30 -23.22 -9.72
C GLN A 183 -19.06 -24.10 -9.63
N PHE A 184 -18.66 -24.50 -8.41
CA PHE A 184 -17.54 -25.43 -8.22
C PHE A 184 -17.76 -26.73 -8.98
N PHE A 185 -18.92 -27.40 -8.80
CA PHE A 185 -19.22 -28.64 -9.52
C PHE A 185 -19.36 -28.43 -11.03
N ARG A 186 -19.97 -27.32 -11.46
CA ARG A 186 -20.12 -27.00 -12.88
C ARG A 186 -18.76 -26.80 -13.57
N GLY A 187 -17.88 -26.05 -12.93
CA GLY A 187 -16.65 -25.55 -13.54
C GLY A 187 -15.39 -26.36 -13.25
N ILE A 188 -15.46 -27.39 -12.40
CA ILE A 188 -14.35 -28.32 -12.19
C ILE A 188 -14.07 -29.13 -13.46
N LYS A 189 -12.79 -29.33 -13.73
CA LYS A 189 -12.31 -30.08 -14.90
C LYS A 189 -12.19 -31.57 -14.62
N ASP A 190 -11.99 -31.96 -13.36
CA ASP A 190 -11.78 -33.35 -12.99
C ASP A 190 -12.96 -34.25 -13.36
N SER A 191 -12.64 -35.25 -14.17
CA SER A 191 -13.60 -36.20 -14.75
C SER A 191 -14.12 -37.23 -13.74
N TRP A 192 -13.54 -37.29 -12.53
CA TRP A 192 -13.98 -38.22 -11.48
C TRP A 192 -15.12 -37.68 -10.62
N ILE A 193 -15.43 -36.39 -10.75
CA ILE A 193 -16.45 -35.67 -9.95
C ILE A 193 -17.70 -35.37 -10.79
N LYS A 194 -17.65 -35.58 -12.12
CA LYS A 194 -18.77 -35.39 -13.06
C LYS A 194 -19.48 -36.70 -13.38
#